data_AF-A0A3S1HVT9-F1
#
_entry.id   AF-A0A3S1HVT9-F1
#
_cell.length_a   1.000
_cell.length_b   1.000
_cell.length_c   1.000
_cell.angle_alpha   90.00
_cell.angle_beta   90.00
_cell.angle_gamma   90.00
#
_symmetry.space_group_name_H-M   'P 1'
#
loop_
_entity.id
_entity.type
_entity.pdbx_description
1 polymer ?
#
loop_
_entity_poly.entity_id
_entity_poly.type
_entity_poly.pdbx_seq_one_letter_code
_entity_poly.pdbx_strand_id
1 'polypeptide(L)'
;LGHAVTRPAAVKPERRIIEAPAKVFDSQQGLNEAFKAGTLTGDFIAVIRFQGPKANGMPELHKLTTVLGVLQDRGQHVALVTDGRMSGASGKVPAAIHVTPEAVEDGPIARIHEGDIIRLDAEAGTLEVLVPAGDFALRRAADADLIGNEFGFGRELFAGFRQMVGRADHGASAFGNNVAELALQ
;
A
#
# COMPACT_ATOMS: atom_id res chain seq x y z
N LEU A 1 -5.36 -3.53 -9.60
CA LEU A 1 -4.01 -3.04 -9.22
C LEU A 1 -3.07 -4.18 -8.76
N GLY A 2 -3.24 -5.41 -9.26
CA GLY A 2 -2.55 -6.58 -8.71
C GLY A 2 -3.34 -7.24 -7.59
N HIS A 3 -2.64 -7.89 -6.65
CA HIS A 3 -3.24 -8.56 -5.49
C HIS A 3 -3.09 -7.71 -4.24
N ALA A 4 -4.06 -7.80 -3.32
CA ALA A 4 -4.00 -7.13 -2.03
C ALA A 4 -4.87 -7.88 -1.02
N VAL A 5 -4.73 -7.54 0.27
CA VAL A 5 -5.59 -8.05 1.34
C VAL A 5 -6.32 -6.88 1.99
N THR A 6 -7.60 -7.08 2.30
CA THR A 6 -8.42 -6.14 3.08
C THR A 6 -9.15 -6.89 4.18
N ARG A 7 -9.48 -6.20 5.28
CA ARG A 7 -10.27 -6.75 6.39
C ARG A 7 -11.48 -5.86 6.67
N PRO A 8 -12.64 -6.12 6.04
CA PRO A 8 -13.83 -5.26 6.18
C PRO A 8 -14.59 -5.44 7.49
N ALA A 9 -14.20 -6.40 8.35
CA ALA A 9 -14.96 -6.78 9.55
C ALA A 9 -15.20 -5.61 10.53
N ALA A 10 -14.25 -4.67 10.66
CA ALA A 10 -14.39 -3.49 11.51
C ALA A 10 -14.83 -2.23 10.74
N VAL A 11 -15.04 -2.35 9.43
CA VAL A 11 -15.46 -1.25 8.55
C VAL A 11 -16.98 -1.27 8.45
N LYS A 12 -17.61 -0.12 8.74
CA LYS A 12 -19.07 0.05 8.59
C LYS A 12 -19.48 -0.22 7.13
N PRO A 13 -20.64 -0.86 6.86
CA PRO A 13 -21.07 -1.19 5.49
C PRO A 13 -21.01 -0.01 4.53
N GLU A 14 -21.46 1.17 4.96
CA GLU A 14 -21.45 2.43 4.18
C GLU A 14 -20.04 2.94 3.79
N ARG A 15 -18.97 2.35 4.35
CA ARG A 15 -17.57 2.71 4.09
C ARG A 15 -16.75 1.57 3.47
N ARG A 16 -17.38 0.45 3.09
CA ARG A 16 -16.68 -0.69 2.49
C ARG A 16 -16.37 -0.51 1.01
N ILE A 17 -17.04 0.45 0.38
CA ILE A 17 -16.79 0.86 -1.00
C ILE A 17 -16.39 2.33 -0.95
N ILE A 18 -15.15 2.63 -1.36
CA ILE A 18 -14.63 3.99 -1.47
C ILE A 18 -14.13 4.18 -2.89
N GLU A 19 -14.63 5.21 -3.56
CA GLU A 19 -14.14 5.68 -4.84
C GLU A 19 -13.79 7.16 -4.69
N ALA A 20 -12.51 7.49 -4.82
CA ALA A 20 -12.03 8.84 -4.52
C ALA A 20 -10.68 9.09 -5.22
N PRO A 21 -10.28 10.37 -5.40
CA PRO A 21 -8.96 10.69 -5.95
C PRO A 21 -7.82 10.18 -5.05
N ALA A 22 -6.73 9.75 -5.66
CA ALA A 22 -5.53 9.33 -4.97
C ALA A 22 -4.80 10.54 -4.37
N LYS A 23 -4.39 10.43 -3.11
CA LYS A 23 -3.31 11.24 -2.52
C LYS A 23 -2.09 10.35 -2.33
N VAL A 24 -1.02 10.62 -3.07
CA VAL A 24 0.13 9.72 -3.20
C VAL A 24 1.28 10.14 -2.30
N PHE A 25 1.82 9.20 -1.54
CA PHE A 25 2.97 9.39 -0.66
C PHE A 25 3.91 8.18 -0.74
N ASP A 26 5.19 8.42 -0.48
CA ASP A 26 6.22 7.37 -0.47
C ASP A 26 6.63 6.97 0.95
N SER A 27 6.01 7.57 1.98
CA SER A 27 6.25 7.23 3.38
C SER A 27 5.06 7.61 4.26
N GLN A 28 4.94 6.94 5.42
CA GLN A 28 3.98 7.34 6.44
C GLN A 28 4.27 8.73 7.02
N GLN A 29 5.52 9.20 6.95
CA GLN A 29 5.89 10.53 7.41
C GLN A 29 5.28 11.61 6.52
N GLY A 30 5.31 11.43 5.19
CA GLY A 30 4.69 12.35 4.24
C GLY A 30 3.19 12.56 4.50
N LEU A 31 2.43 11.48 4.72
CA LEU A 31 1.00 11.60 5.07
C LEU A 31 0.80 12.37 6.39
N ASN A 32 1.62 12.08 7.41
CA ASN A 32 1.54 12.76 8.70
C ASN A 32 1.86 14.26 8.59
N GLU A 33 2.83 14.64 7.77
CA GLU A 33 3.17 16.04 7.50
C GLU A 33 2.02 16.76 6.79
N ALA A 34 1.42 16.14 5.76
CA ALA A 34 0.23 16.67 5.09
C ALA A 34 -0.96 16.84 6.04
N PHE A 35 -1.16 15.87 6.95
CA PHE A 35 -2.20 15.98 7.98
C PHE A 35 -1.96 17.16 8.92
N LYS A 36 -0.73 17.32 9.42
CA LYS A 36 -0.35 18.45 10.28
C LYS A 36 -0.47 19.80 9.57
N ALA A 37 -0.18 19.84 8.28
CA ALA A 37 -0.34 21.02 7.43
C ALA A 37 -1.80 21.34 7.08
N GLY A 38 -2.75 20.43 7.38
CA GLY A 38 -4.17 20.63 7.08
C GLY A 38 -4.53 20.50 5.61
N THR A 39 -3.69 19.85 4.79
CA THR A 39 -3.87 19.74 3.32
C THR A 39 -4.63 18.48 2.89
N LEU A 40 -5.02 17.63 3.85
CA LEU A 40 -5.84 16.43 3.62
C LEU A 40 -7.34 16.79 3.70
N THR A 41 -7.83 17.42 2.63
CA THR A 41 -9.21 17.87 2.49
C THR A 41 -9.98 17.02 1.48
N GLY A 42 -11.30 16.92 1.67
CA GLY A 42 -12.18 16.14 0.79
C GLY A 42 -12.01 14.63 1.00
N ASP A 43 -12.64 13.87 0.12
CA ASP A 43 -12.55 12.42 0.08
C ASP A 43 -11.32 12.01 -0.73
N PHE A 44 -10.59 10.99 -0.29
CA PHE A 44 -9.40 10.53 -0.99
C PHE A 44 -8.99 9.11 -0.61
N ILE A 45 -8.22 8.47 -1.49
CA ILE A 45 -7.51 7.23 -1.20
C ILE A 45 -6.04 7.56 -0.96
N ALA A 46 -5.55 7.35 0.26
CA ALA A 46 -4.14 7.49 0.59
C ALA A 46 -3.37 6.32 -0.04
N VAL A 47 -2.51 6.61 -1.00
CA VAL A 47 -1.63 5.62 -1.61
C VAL A 47 -0.24 5.76 -1.02
N ILE A 48 0.20 4.78 -0.22
CA ILE A 48 1.51 4.78 0.42
C ILE A 48 2.40 3.72 -0.23
N ARG A 49 3.36 4.17 -1.03
CA ARG A 49 4.25 3.31 -1.84
C ARG A 49 5.58 3.06 -1.14
N PHE A 50 6.34 2.12 -1.68
CA PHE A 50 7.70 1.80 -1.25
C PHE A 50 7.77 1.36 0.22
N GLN A 51 6.72 0.67 0.67
CA GLN A 51 6.62 0.08 2.01
C GLN A 51 6.62 -1.45 1.97
N GLY A 52 6.88 -2.06 0.81
CA GLY A 52 6.88 -3.50 0.61
C GLY A 52 8.12 -4.22 1.18
N PRO A 53 8.13 -5.56 1.09
CA PRO A 53 9.24 -6.39 1.56
C PRO A 53 10.61 -5.95 1.03
N LYS A 54 10.74 -5.74 -0.28
CA LYS A 54 12.02 -5.36 -0.91
C LYS A 54 12.37 -3.90 -0.66
N ALA A 55 11.37 -3.01 -0.57
CA ALA A 55 11.61 -1.59 -0.37
C ALA A 55 12.31 -1.28 0.96
N ASN A 56 11.75 -1.74 2.07
CA ASN A 56 12.23 -1.40 3.41
C ASN A 56 11.97 -2.47 4.47
N GLY A 57 11.73 -3.72 4.06
CA GLY A 57 11.45 -4.84 4.96
C GLY A 57 10.02 -4.87 5.50
N MET A 58 9.10 -4.15 4.86
CA MET A 58 7.67 -4.13 5.19
C MET A 58 7.36 -3.82 6.66
N PRO A 59 7.76 -2.64 7.19
CA PRO A 59 7.43 -2.24 8.55
C PRO A 59 5.93 -1.97 8.71
N GLU A 60 5.42 -2.06 9.93
CA GLU A 60 4.04 -1.67 10.22
C GLU A 60 3.86 -0.15 10.26
N LEU A 61 2.89 0.35 9.47
CA LEU A 61 2.62 1.78 9.30
C LEU A 61 1.62 2.31 10.35
N HIS A 62 1.87 2.01 11.64
CA HIS A 62 0.93 2.27 12.75
C HIS A 62 0.43 3.72 12.85
N LYS A 63 1.22 4.72 12.44
CA LYS A 63 0.82 6.14 12.52
C LYS A 63 -0.33 6.51 11.58
N LEU A 64 -0.56 5.72 10.52
CA LEU A 64 -1.61 5.99 9.53
C LEU A 64 -3.01 5.76 10.09
N THR A 65 -3.17 4.77 10.97
CA THR A 65 -4.49 4.42 11.54
C THR A 65 -5.12 5.60 12.27
N THR A 66 -4.32 6.34 13.05
CA THR A 66 -4.80 7.50 13.81
C THR A 66 -5.21 8.64 12.87
N VAL A 67 -4.36 8.98 11.89
CA VAL A 67 -4.62 10.08 10.95
C VAL A 67 -5.89 9.83 10.15
N LEU A 68 -5.99 8.66 9.49
CA LEU A 68 -7.14 8.33 8.65
C LEU A 68 -8.41 8.15 9.48
N GLY A 69 -8.30 7.61 10.70
CA GLY A 69 -9.42 7.50 11.62
C GLY A 69 -10.02 8.86 12.01
N VAL A 70 -9.18 9.86 12.27
CA VAL A 70 -9.63 11.23 12.58
C VAL A 70 -10.30 11.89 11.36
N LEU A 71 -9.76 11.69 10.16
CA LEU A 71 -10.38 12.23 8.93
C LEU A 71 -11.74 11.60 8.66
N GLN A 72 -11.87 10.28 8.85
CA GLN A 72 -13.16 9.59 8.75
C GLN A 72 -14.17 10.07 9.80
N ASP A 73 -13.73 10.35 11.04
CA ASP A 73 -14.60 10.90 12.08
C ASP A 73 -15.09 12.32 11.77
N ARG A 74 -14.34 13.06 10.96
CA ARG A 74 -14.77 14.37 10.41
C ARG A 74 -15.73 14.22 9.22
N GLY A 75 -16.12 13.00 8.87
CA GLY A 75 -17.08 12.69 7.82
C GLY A 75 -16.47 12.28 6.48
N GLN A 76 -15.16 12.49 6.27
CA GLN A 76 -14.51 12.21 4.98
C GLN A 76 -14.57 10.73 4.62
N HIS A 77 -14.77 10.42 3.35
CA HIS A 77 -14.65 9.09 2.77
C HIS A 77 -13.18 8.85 2.40
N VAL A 78 -12.45 8.21 3.31
CA VAL A 78 -11.02 7.92 3.15
C VAL A 78 -10.74 6.43 3.16
N ALA A 79 -9.74 6.03 2.38
CA ALA A 79 -9.22 4.67 2.35
C ALA A 79 -7.68 4.66 2.31
N LEU A 80 -7.08 3.51 2.58
CA LEU A 80 -5.64 3.27 2.45
C LEU A 80 -5.37 2.23 1.36
N VAL A 81 -4.35 2.48 0.54
CA VAL A 81 -3.76 1.52 -0.39
C VAL A 81 -2.25 1.54 -0.18
N THR A 82 -1.64 0.39 0.11
CA THR A 82 -0.19 0.31 0.31
C THR A 82 0.38 -1.05 -0.05
N ASP A 83 1.59 -1.05 -0.60
CA ASP A 83 2.42 -2.25 -0.77
C ASP A 83 3.02 -2.76 0.55
N GLY A 84 2.93 -1.95 1.62
CA GLY A 84 3.29 -2.33 2.99
C GLY A 84 2.16 -2.93 3.81
N ARG A 85 2.28 -2.83 5.14
CA ARG A 85 1.34 -3.44 6.09
C ARG A 85 0.91 -2.53 7.24
N MET A 86 -0.19 -2.93 7.88
CA MET A 86 -0.74 -2.32 9.10
C MET A 86 -0.68 -3.32 10.26
N SER A 87 -0.86 -2.86 11.50
CA SER A 87 -0.59 -3.61 12.74
C SER A 87 -1.52 -4.79 13.07
N GLY A 88 -2.16 -5.41 12.07
CA GLY A 88 -3.06 -6.56 12.24
C GLY A 88 -4.36 -6.26 13.02
N ALA A 89 -4.44 -5.14 13.74
CA ALA A 89 -5.62 -4.61 14.38
C ALA A 89 -6.59 -4.08 13.33
N SER A 90 -7.84 -4.52 13.40
CA SER A 90 -8.89 -4.12 12.47
C SER A 90 -9.25 -2.65 12.71
N GLY A 91 -8.90 -1.77 11.78
CA GLY A 91 -9.29 -0.37 11.80
C GLY A 91 -10.68 -0.16 11.20
N LYS A 92 -11.34 0.93 11.60
CA LYS A 92 -12.63 1.37 11.00
C LYS A 92 -12.51 1.96 9.60
N VAL A 93 -11.28 2.16 9.13
CA VAL A 93 -10.94 2.72 7.81
C VAL A 93 -10.67 1.55 6.85
N PRO A 94 -11.30 1.53 5.67
CA PRO A 94 -11.01 0.52 4.65
C PRO A 94 -9.57 0.63 4.16
N ALA A 95 -8.87 -0.51 4.09
CA ALA A 95 -7.48 -0.56 3.71
C ALA A 95 -7.20 -1.78 2.82
N ALA A 96 -6.57 -1.54 1.67
CA ALA A 96 -5.89 -2.56 0.87
C ALA A 96 -4.40 -2.53 1.21
N ILE A 97 -3.93 -3.58 1.86
CA ILE A 97 -2.53 -3.76 2.27
C ILE A 97 -1.89 -4.89 1.48
N HIS A 98 -0.56 -5.00 1.53
CA HIS A 98 0.22 -5.99 0.80
C HIS A 98 -0.04 -5.93 -0.72
N VAL A 99 -0.28 -4.72 -1.25
CA VAL A 99 -0.47 -4.53 -2.69
C VAL A 99 0.75 -5.05 -3.43
N THR A 100 0.52 -5.99 -4.33
CA THR A 100 1.58 -6.75 -4.99
C THR A 100 1.30 -6.85 -6.50
N PRO A 101 2.30 -6.67 -7.39
CA PRO A 101 3.71 -6.36 -7.10
C PRO A 101 3.92 -5.01 -6.40
N GLU A 102 4.95 -4.93 -5.54
CA GLU A 102 5.28 -3.71 -4.79
C GLU A 102 5.90 -2.63 -5.69
N ALA A 103 5.98 -1.39 -5.20
CA ALA A 103 6.40 -0.27 -6.02
C ALA A 103 7.83 -0.40 -6.57
N VAL A 104 8.77 -0.96 -5.79
CA VAL A 104 10.18 -1.14 -6.23
C VAL A 104 10.34 -2.22 -7.29
N GLU A 105 9.32 -3.05 -7.52
CA GLU A 105 9.29 -4.05 -8.58
C GLU A 105 8.44 -3.58 -9.78
N ASP A 106 8.33 -2.26 -9.97
CA ASP A 106 7.54 -1.63 -11.03
C ASP A 106 6.04 -2.03 -11.03
N GLY A 107 5.54 -2.41 -9.86
CA GLY A 107 4.16 -2.83 -9.67
C GLY A 107 3.15 -1.73 -10.03
N PRO A 108 1.89 -2.09 -10.31
CA PRO A 108 0.85 -1.12 -10.70
C PRO A 108 0.71 0.06 -9.72
N ILE A 109 0.94 -0.16 -8.43
CA ILE A 109 0.89 0.90 -7.41
C ILE A 109 1.90 2.04 -7.67
N ALA A 110 3.05 1.76 -8.29
CA ALA A 110 4.06 2.75 -8.62
C ALA A 110 3.62 3.72 -9.73
N ARG A 111 2.64 3.34 -10.55
CA ARG A 111 2.15 4.11 -11.72
C ARG A 111 0.94 4.99 -11.40
N ILE A 112 0.46 4.91 -10.16
CA ILE A 112 -0.59 5.78 -9.64
C ILE A 112 -0.01 7.20 -9.49
N HIS A 113 -0.76 8.18 -9.98
CA HIS A 113 -0.48 9.59 -9.85
C HIS A 113 -1.49 10.28 -8.93
N GLU A 114 -1.10 11.42 -8.37
CA GLU A 114 -1.99 12.29 -7.61
C GLU A 114 -3.26 12.60 -8.40
N GLY A 115 -4.42 12.45 -7.76
CA GLY A 115 -5.72 12.73 -8.36
C GLY A 115 -6.33 11.60 -9.20
N ASP A 116 -5.61 10.51 -9.49
CA ASP A 116 -6.21 9.35 -10.15
C ASP A 116 -7.39 8.83 -9.33
N ILE A 117 -8.53 8.57 -9.97
CA ILE A 117 -9.65 7.96 -9.28
C ILE A 117 -9.34 6.48 -9.03
N ILE A 118 -9.42 6.07 -7.77
CA ILE A 118 -9.24 4.68 -7.34
C ILE A 118 -10.53 4.22 -6.70
N ARG A 119 -10.95 2.99 -6.99
CA ARG A 119 -12.04 2.30 -6.31
C ARG A 119 -11.48 1.14 -5.49
N LEU A 120 -11.72 1.19 -4.18
CA LEU A 120 -11.56 0.06 -3.27
C LEU A 120 -12.96 -0.45 -2.92
N ASP A 121 -13.31 -1.62 -3.41
CA ASP A 121 -14.58 -2.29 -3.12
C ASP A 121 -14.30 -3.56 -2.31
N ALA A 122 -14.49 -3.47 -1.00
CA ALA A 122 -14.28 -4.59 -0.09
C ALA A 122 -15.44 -5.60 -0.09
N GLU A 123 -16.58 -5.31 -0.74
CA GLU A 123 -17.70 -6.24 -0.90
C GLU A 123 -17.46 -7.13 -2.12
N ALA A 124 -17.06 -6.54 -3.26
CA ALA A 124 -16.69 -7.26 -4.47
C ALA A 124 -15.26 -7.85 -4.42
N GLY A 125 -14.43 -7.38 -3.49
CA GLY A 125 -13.02 -7.79 -3.40
C GLY A 125 -12.15 -7.21 -4.52
N THR A 126 -12.46 -6.01 -5.00
CA THR A 126 -11.76 -5.38 -6.13
C THR A 126 -10.99 -4.13 -5.70
N LEU A 127 -9.86 -3.89 -6.38
CA LEU A 127 -9.04 -2.69 -6.23
C LEU A 127 -8.60 -2.20 -7.61
N GLU A 128 -9.17 -1.10 -8.04
CA GLU A 128 -9.10 -0.59 -9.41
C GLU A 128 -8.62 0.86 -9.44
N VAL A 129 -7.83 1.20 -10.45
CA VAL A 129 -7.55 2.58 -10.82
C VAL A 129 -8.36 2.87 -12.09
N LEU A 130 -9.19 3.91 -12.05
CA LEU A 130 -10.15 4.25 -13.10
C LEU A 130 -9.48 5.12 -14.17
N VAL A 131 -8.34 4.63 -14.65
CA VAL A 131 -7.58 5.19 -15.77
C VAL A 131 -7.64 4.16 -16.90
N PRO A 132 -7.85 4.57 -18.17
CA PRO A 132 -7.83 3.65 -19.29
C PRO A 132 -6.57 2.77 -19.27
N ALA A 133 -6.76 1.45 -19.42
CA ALA A 133 -5.69 0.48 -19.21
C ALA A 133 -4.47 0.71 -20.11
N GLY A 134 -4.69 1.15 -21.36
CA GLY A 134 -3.61 1.50 -22.29
C GLY A 134 -2.77 2.66 -21.79
N ASP A 135 -3.41 3.74 -21.32
CA ASP A 135 -2.71 4.91 -20.79
C ASP A 135 -1.98 4.57 -19.50
N PHE A 136 -2.62 3.81 -18.61
CA PHE A 136 -2.04 3.43 -17.32
C PHE A 136 -0.79 2.55 -17.49
N ALA A 137 -0.82 1.60 -18.44
CA ALA A 137 0.31 0.73 -18.74
C ALA A 137 1.53 1.47 -19.31
N LEU A 138 1.31 2.62 -19.96
CA LEU A 138 2.37 3.45 -20.54
C LEU A 138 3.00 4.42 -19.53
N ARG A 139 2.39 4.61 -18.36
CA ARG A 139 2.95 5.50 -17.33
C ARG A 139 4.26 4.96 -16.79
N ARG A 140 5.22 5.86 -16.61
CA ARG A 140 6.46 5.56 -15.89
C ARG A 140 6.14 5.23 -14.45
N ALA A 141 6.70 4.14 -13.93
CA ALA A 141 6.66 3.85 -12.50
C ALA A 141 7.42 4.95 -11.74
N ALA A 142 6.88 5.39 -10.62
CA ALA A 142 7.59 6.32 -9.75
C ALA A 142 8.91 5.70 -9.27
N ASP A 143 9.89 6.56 -9.07
CA ASP A 143 11.19 6.23 -8.51
C ASP A 143 11.31 6.92 -7.14
N ALA A 144 12.02 6.30 -6.21
CA ALA A 144 12.21 6.84 -4.87
C ALA A 144 13.63 6.57 -4.40
N ASP A 145 14.24 7.56 -3.74
CA ASP A 145 15.53 7.37 -3.07
C ASP A 145 15.33 6.56 -1.79
N LEU A 146 15.67 5.27 -1.87
CA LEU A 146 15.55 4.32 -0.76
C LEU A 146 16.89 4.05 -0.06
N ILE A 147 17.97 4.79 -0.37
CA ILE A 147 19.30 4.54 0.19
C ILE A 147 19.31 4.61 1.72
N GLY A 148 18.45 5.47 2.29
CA GLY A 148 18.26 5.59 3.73
C GLY A 148 17.70 4.33 4.41
N ASN A 149 17.20 3.36 3.64
CA ASN A 149 16.73 2.07 4.12
C ASN A 149 17.83 1.00 4.14
N GLU A 150 18.95 1.20 3.43
CA GLU A 150 19.97 0.18 3.24
C GLU A 150 20.94 0.04 4.43
N PHE A 151 21.30 1.15 5.08
CA PHE A 151 22.38 1.19 6.08
C PHE A 151 21.95 1.72 7.44
N GLY A 152 22.61 1.31 8.51
CA GLY A 152 22.41 1.78 9.88
C GLY A 152 21.46 0.90 10.68
N PHE A 153 21.63 0.86 12.00
CA PHE A 153 20.95 -0.07 12.91
C PHE A 153 21.09 -1.55 12.52
N GLY A 154 22.18 -1.91 11.81
CA GLY A 154 22.44 -3.28 11.36
C GLY A 154 21.64 -3.70 10.12
N ARG A 155 20.97 -2.78 9.43
CA ARG A 155 20.18 -3.07 8.22
C ARG A 155 21.05 -3.67 7.10
N GLU A 156 22.31 -3.28 7.04
CA GLU A 156 23.33 -3.82 6.14
C GLU A 156 23.53 -5.34 6.27
N LEU A 157 23.31 -5.91 7.46
CA LEU A 157 23.37 -7.37 7.68
C LEU A 157 22.23 -8.12 6.97
N PHE A 158 21.14 -7.41 6.64
CA PHE A 158 19.93 -7.97 6.04
C PHE A 158 19.75 -7.58 4.56
N ALA A 159 20.72 -6.87 3.97
CA ALA A 159 20.62 -6.41 2.58
C ALA A 159 20.37 -7.57 1.60
N GLY A 160 21.10 -8.67 1.74
CA GLY A 160 20.91 -9.87 0.91
C GLY A 160 19.50 -10.48 1.07
N PHE A 161 19.00 -10.60 2.31
CA PHE A 161 17.63 -11.08 2.54
C PHE A 161 16.58 -10.17 1.90
N ARG A 162 16.76 -8.85 1.99
CA ARG A 162 15.85 -7.89 1.39
C ARG A 162 15.86 -7.92 -0.14
N GLN A 163 16.99 -8.24 -0.76
CA GLN A 163 17.04 -8.44 -2.22
C GLN A 163 16.39 -9.76 -2.66
N MET A 164 16.53 -10.82 -1.85
CA MET A 164 16.00 -12.16 -2.17
C MET A 164 14.54 -12.37 -1.78
N VAL A 165 13.99 -11.54 -0.88
CA VAL A 165 12.63 -11.73 -0.37
C VAL A 165 11.61 -11.78 -1.50
N GLY A 166 10.73 -12.78 -1.44
CA GLY A 166 9.62 -12.93 -2.36
C GLY A 166 8.50 -11.92 -2.11
N ARG A 167 7.53 -11.93 -3.00
CA ARG A 167 6.31 -11.11 -2.93
C ARG A 167 5.52 -11.34 -1.63
N ALA A 168 4.82 -10.30 -1.17
CA ALA A 168 3.99 -10.38 0.03
C ALA A 168 2.85 -11.41 -0.11
N ASP A 169 2.25 -11.55 -1.29
CA ASP A 169 1.22 -12.55 -1.57
C ASP A 169 1.74 -14.00 -1.64
N HIS A 170 3.06 -14.18 -1.66
CA HIS A 170 3.73 -15.48 -1.51
C HIS A 170 4.36 -15.65 -0.10
N GLY A 171 3.95 -14.82 0.87
CA GLY A 171 4.38 -14.90 2.26
C GLY A 171 5.67 -14.15 2.60
N ALA A 172 6.21 -13.34 1.68
CA ALA A 172 7.45 -12.58 1.89
C ALA A 172 8.62 -13.44 2.42
N SER A 173 8.76 -14.67 1.90
CA SER A 173 9.85 -15.57 2.26
C SER A 173 11.13 -15.18 1.53
N ALA A 174 12.26 -15.14 2.24
CA ALA A 174 13.60 -15.02 1.64
C ALA A 174 14.25 -16.38 1.36
N PHE A 175 13.58 -17.48 1.72
CA PHE A 175 13.99 -18.84 1.41
C PHE A 175 13.09 -19.38 0.30
N GLY A 176 13.70 -19.98 -0.73
CA GLY A 176 13.06 -20.27 -2.02
C GLY A 176 11.65 -20.84 -1.92
N ASN A 177 10.73 -20.28 -2.71
CA ASN A 177 9.36 -20.75 -2.88
C ASN A 177 9.30 -22.03 -3.74
N ASN A 178 10.05 -23.08 -3.39
CA ASN A 178 10.04 -24.35 -4.13
C ASN A 178 9.01 -25.35 -3.62
N VAL A 179 8.16 -24.99 -2.64
CA VAL A 179 7.21 -25.97 -2.09
C VAL A 179 5.99 -26.15 -3.01
N ALA A 180 5.65 -25.17 -3.85
CA ALA A 180 4.53 -25.29 -4.79
C ALA A 180 4.88 -26.06 -6.07
N GLU A 181 6.13 -25.97 -6.55
CA GLU A 181 6.58 -26.70 -7.76
C GLU A 181 6.89 -28.17 -7.49
N LEU A 182 7.25 -28.53 -6.25
CA LEU A 182 7.46 -29.93 -5.84
C LEU A 182 6.16 -30.70 -5.53
N ALA A 183 5.01 -30.00 -5.42
CA ALA A 183 3.72 -30.63 -5.17
C ALA A 183 2.96 -31.04 -6.45
N LEU A 184 3.55 -30.76 -7.63
CA LEU A 184 2.98 -31.07 -8.95
C LEU A 184 3.89 -31.98 -9.81
N GLN A 185 4.88 -32.63 -9.20
CA GLN A 185 5.64 -33.76 -9.77
C GLN A 185 5.34 -35.03 -8.96
#